data_AF-A0A7S3V5K1-F1
#
_entry.id   AF-A0A7S3V5K1-F1
#
_cell.length_a   1.000
_cell.length_b   1.000
_cell.length_c   1.000
_cell.angle_alpha   90.00
_cell.angle_beta   90.00
_cell.angle_gamma   90.00
#
_symmetry.space_group_name_H-M   'P 1'
#
loop_
_entity.id
_entity.type
_entity.pdbx_description
1 polymer ?
#
loop_
_entity_poly.entity_id
_entity_poly.type
_entity_poly.pdbx_seq_one_letter_code
_entity_poly.pdbx_strand_id
1 'polypeptide(L)'
;MNQIRTKLIHSRCNVSNIFTSRKALSTTASKLTSTSNRIGIGTNKLSSPQQPDGSFPSVLATAIQNNVDTFETTLHKEEAMRRGMTDAIMYLNNQNQKKDIADRSLQVVGKISYRTGAIDTRLDGDVLQEEEEGDDYPTGTLKSTIKNQGEGENSSQAVYHNISSSYISETLNKSPLVELHQDRPEVNLVYCTHNPEAQGMELLTKGAPLEDVRHHVRERMVEAFTTLERNVVEKRVGSYGVCSNGLSLPSSHPMHLSWEDVLSAASEAARNVHDDDKSKSTIANLSTLQLPINLLETYGLKVATRIKEHLAASSLHEEENGISTSYLPKTIQIHATRPLTCYPDRGTGSGLPFNLVDYLIPTSEDGSRMGWSHQIASMPLFYTTLLNETMAHFDATHLLEIKAEEERELTVEERETLDGCKLLQSMIHDLDANLTSVAGGSTQYRSFQAYENDLYTKVVPLIHDTFEELDEGSSDLLQRFFRAHGTAVRHSIARTTRALLKSGGDGGGAERYEIPDEVPLQEFALDFLLRQDCELAGISGRQPVIDRVVAGCSKAEHVVEAVQVADKSK
;
A
#
# COMPACT_ATOMS: atom_id res chain seq x y z
N MET A 1 23.42 23.34 -0.89
CA MET A 1 23.07 22.09 -1.60
C MET A 1 22.69 20.90 -0.71
N ASN A 2 23.55 20.41 0.21
CA ASN A 2 23.14 19.39 1.20
C ASN A 2 21.92 19.82 2.03
N GLN A 3 21.76 21.12 2.31
CA GLN A 3 20.54 21.64 2.93
C GLN A 3 19.28 21.52 2.06
N ILE A 4 19.35 21.59 0.72
CA ILE A 4 18.18 21.40 -0.16
C ILE A 4 17.77 19.93 -0.14
N ARG A 5 18.73 19.00 -0.24
CA ARG A 5 18.50 17.55 -0.10
C ARG A 5 17.94 17.23 1.30
N THR A 6 18.57 17.70 2.37
CA THR A 6 18.11 17.49 3.76
C THR A 6 16.78 18.19 4.03
N LYS A 7 16.48 19.37 3.48
CA LYS A 7 15.22 20.10 3.68
C LYS A 7 14.07 19.59 2.80
N LEU A 8 14.35 19.07 1.59
CA LEU A 8 13.39 18.28 0.78
C LEU A 8 13.08 16.95 1.47
N ILE A 9 14.09 16.29 2.04
CA ILE A 9 13.94 15.10 2.91
C ILE A 9 13.15 15.48 4.17
N HIS A 10 13.40 16.64 4.79
CA HIS A 10 12.60 17.13 5.92
C HIS A 10 11.23 17.63 5.48
N SER A 11 10.93 17.85 4.20
CA SER A 11 9.56 18.12 3.74
C SER A 11 8.67 16.87 3.85
N ARG A 12 9.25 15.66 3.79
CA ARG A 12 8.57 14.43 4.22
C ARG A 12 8.22 14.46 5.72
N CYS A 13 9.05 15.13 6.53
CA CYS A 13 8.86 15.28 7.98
C CYS A 13 8.04 16.54 8.39
N ASN A 14 8.01 17.59 7.56
CA ASN A 14 7.38 18.87 7.91
C ASN A 14 5.99 19.07 7.32
N VAL A 15 5.56 18.21 6.38
CA VAL A 15 4.12 18.07 6.07
C VAL A 15 3.47 17.01 6.99
N SER A 16 4.28 16.23 7.70
CA SER A 16 3.84 15.37 8.81
C SER A 16 3.92 16.06 10.19
N ASN A 17 4.68 17.16 10.34
CA ASN A 17 4.72 18.02 11.52
C ASN A 17 3.79 19.24 11.42
N ILE A 18 2.50 19.01 11.67
CA ILE A 18 1.64 20.01 12.31
C ILE A 18 1.14 19.34 13.57
N PHE A 19 1.95 19.39 14.64
CA PHE A 19 1.59 19.38 16.07
C PHE A 19 2.90 19.17 16.86
N THR A 20 3.30 20.19 17.59
CA THR A 20 4.48 20.23 18.45
C THR A 20 4.47 19.14 19.53
N SER A 21 5.66 18.57 19.74
CA SER A 21 5.96 17.44 20.61
C SER A 21 5.78 17.74 22.11
N ARG A 22 5.09 16.79 22.79
CA ARG A 22 5.10 16.40 24.22
C ARG A 22 3.79 15.72 24.68
N LYS A 23 2.86 15.41 23.78
CA LYS A 23 1.56 14.77 24.07
C LYS A 23 1.42 13.30 23.59
N ALA A 24 2.51 12.55 23.44
CA ALA A 24 2.53 11.26 22.73
C ALA A 24 1.61 10.14 23.27
N LEU A 25 0.93 10.31 24.41
CA LEU A 25 -0.13 9.39 24.87
C LEU A 25 -1.38 10.10 25.39
N SER A 26 -1.48 11.43 25.26
CA SER A 26 -2.69 12.17 25.63
C SER A 26 -3.68 12.19 24.46
N THR A 27 -4.05 11.03 23.94
CA THR A 27 -5.19 10.92 23.04
C THR A 27 -6.46 11.08 23.86
N THR A 28 -6.95 12.32 23.98
CA THR A 28 -8.36 12.61 24.31
C THR A 28 -9.26 12.24 23.12
N ALA A 29 -9.06 11.04 22.55
CA ALA A 29 -10.04 10.45 21.65
C ALA A 29 -11.16 9.95 22.56
N SER A 30 -12.25 10.73 22.66
CA SER A 30 -13.50 10.23 23.22
C SER A 30 -13.79 8.88 22.58
N LYS A 31 -13.94 7.82 23.38
CA LYS A 31 -14.31 6.47 22.92
C LYS A 31 -15.47 6.61 21.95
N LEU A 32 -15.20 6.49 20.64
CA LEU A 32 -16.29 6.31 19.69
C LEU A 32 -16.83 4.93 20.05
N THR A 33 -18.08 4.86 20.48
CA THR A 33 -18.76 3.58 20.70
C THR A 33 -19.07 2.94 19.34
N SER A 34 -18.05 2.77 18.50
CA SER A 34 -18.19 2.19 17.18
C SER A 34 -18.71 0.78 17.35
N THR A 35 -19.90 0.54 16.82
CA THR A 35 -20.45 -0.82 16.70
C THR A 35 -20.00 -1.50 15.40
N SER A 36 -19.16 -0.85 14.57
CA SER A 36 -18.73 -1.37 13.26
C SER A 36 -17.32 -1.92 13.33
N ASN A 37 -17.19 -3.23 13.50
CA ASN A 37 -15.90 -3.91 13.47
C ASN A 37 -15.45 -4.23 12.03
N ARG A 38 -15.66 -3.30 11.08
CA ARG A 38 -15.42 -3.53 9.64
C ARG A 38 -14.21 -2.79 9.08
N ILE A 39 -13.49 -2.03 9.92
CA ILE A 39 -12.21 -1.43 9.56
C ILE A 39 -11.09 -2.29 10.11
N GLY A 40 -10.08 -2.56 9.28
CA GLY A 40 -8.79 -3.08 9.71
C GLY A 40 -7.68 -2.05 9.48
N ILE A 41 -6.55 -2.17 10.19
CA ILE A 41 -5.41 -1.26 10.05
C ILE A 41 -4.24 -1.93 9.33
N GLY A 42 -3.84 -1.37 8.19
CA GLY A 42 -2.63 -1.76 7.47
C GLY A 42 -1.40 -1.00 7.95
N THR A 43 -0.36 -1.72 8.37
CA THR A 43 0.86 -1.12 8.97
C THR A 43 1.98 -0.82 7.97
N ASN A 44 1.75 -1.04 6.68
CA ASN A 44 2.75 -0.77 5.63
C ASN A 44 3.18 0.71 5.55
N LYS A 45 2.32 1.65 5.98
CA LYS A 45 2.67 3.08 6.05
C LYS A 45 3.19 3.54 7.41
N LEU A 46 3.16 2.68 8.43
CA LEU A 46 3.77 3.02 9.71
C LEU A 46 5.29 2.96 9.56
N SER A 47 5.95 4.04 9.95
CA SER A 47 7.39 4.11 10.00
C SER A 47 7.95 3.05 10.95
N SER A 48 9.21 2.66 10.73
CA SER A 48 9.93 1.75 11.64
C SER A 48 9.77 2.22 13.09
N PRO A 49 9.66 1.30 14.07
CA PRO A 49 9.56 1.63 15.51
C PRO A 49 10.75 2.44 16.04
N GLN A 50 11.80 2.62 15.23
CA GLN A 50 12.93 3.50 15.51
C GLN A 50 12.61 4.99 15.32
N GLN A 51 11.45 5.36 14.77
CA GLN A 51 11.06 6.76 14.77
C GLN A 51 10.67 7.21 16.19
N PRO A 52 11.29 8.29 16.70
CA PRO A 52 11.19 8.70 18.10
C PRO A 52 9.80 9.24 18.49
N ASP A 53 8.83 9.24 17.57
CA ASP A 53 7.52 9.83 17.79
C ASP A 53 6.51 8.88 18.47
N GLY A 54 6.83 7.59 18.62
CA GLY A 54 5.92 6.61 19.23
C GLY A 54 4.62 6.39 18.43
N SER A 55 4.61 6.74 17.14
CA SER A 55 3.43 6.71 16.29
C SER A 55 2.84 5.30 16.15
N PHE A 56 3.68 4.26 16.07
CA PHE A 56 3.23 2.89 15.83
C PHE A 56 2.37 2.32 16.99
N PRO A 57 2.84 2.28 18.26
CA PRO A 57 1.98 1.89 19.38
C PRO A 57 0.75 2.79 19.56
N SER A 58 0.88 4.10 19.30
CA SER A 58 -0.24 5.04 19.42
C SER A 58 -1.37 4.75 18.42
N VAL A 59 -1.02 4.42 17.17
CA VAL A 59 -1.97 3.99 16.15
C VAL A 59 -2.69 2.72 16.55
N LEU A 60 -1.95 1.71 17.02
CA LEU A 60 -2.55 0.44 17.46
C LEU A 60 -3.43 0.63 18.70
N ALA A 61 -2.97 1.37 19.71
CA ALA A 61 -3.76 1.64 20.90
C ALA A 61 -5.05 2.41 20.57
N THR A 62 -4.98 3.41 19.69
CA THR A 62 -6.14 4.17 19.23
C THR A 62 -7.11 3.27 18.46
N ALA A 63 -6.60 2.37 17.60
CA ALA A 63 -7.42 1.41 16.86
C ALA A 63 -8.17 0.46 17.79
N ILE A 64 -7.46 -0.15 18.74
CA ILE A 64 -8.08 -1.04 19.73
C ILE A 64 -9.11 -0.28 20.55
N GLN A 65 -8.81 0.93 21.04
CA GLN A 65 -9.79 1.76 21.78
C GLN A 65 -11.08 2.05 21.00
N ASN A 66 -10.99 2.12 19.67
CA ASN A 66 -12.10 2.37 18.77
C ASN A 66 -12.67 1.08 18.13
N ASN A 67 -12.47 -0.06 18.78
CA ASN A 67 -13.03 -1.37 18.42
C ASN A 67 -12.59 -1.91 17.05
N VAL A 68 -11.39 -1.52 16.58
CA VAL A 68 -10.74 -2.20 15.46
C VAL A 68 -10.03 -3.44 15.97
N ASP A 69 -10.34 -4.60 15.39
CA ASP A 69 -9.76 -5.89 15.78
C ASP A 69 -8.73 -6.44 14.78
N THR A 70 -8.77 -6.04 13.51
CA THR A 70 -7.89 -6.59 12.46
C THR A 70 -6.69 -5.67 12.17
N PHE A 71 -5.49 -6.24 12.20
CA PHE A 71 -4.22 -5.55 11.95
C PHE A 71 -3.40 -6.30 10.92
N GLU A 72 -3.06 -5.66 9.81
CA GLU A 72 -2.26 -6.25 8.73
C GLU A 72 -0.79 -5.81 8.81
N THR A 73 0.13 -6.75 8.62
CA THR A 73 1.57 -6.49 8.51
C THR A 73 2.24 -7.33 7.42
N THR A 74 3.47 -6.95 7.08
CA THR A 74 4.35 -7.69 6.17
C THR A 74 5.52 -8.28 6.94
N LEU A 75 6.20 -9.27 6.34
CA LEU A 75 7.29 -10.02 6.97
C LEU A 75 8.39 -9.13 7.58
N HIS A 76 8.83 -8.09 6.86
CA HIS A 76 9.88 -7.17 7.33
C HIS A 76 9.44 -6.22 8.46
N LYS A 77 8.15 -6.22 8.82
CA LYS A 77 7.57 -5.39 9.90
C LYS A 77 7.02 -6.20 11.07
N GLU A 78 7.18 -7.52 11.06
CA GLU A 78 6.63 -8.38 12.11
C GLU A 78 7.13 -8.01 13.51
N GLU A 79 8.42 -7.73 13.66
CA GLU A 79 8.98 -7.31 14.96
C GLU A 79 8.45 -5.93 15.40
N ALA A 80 8.20 -5.02 14.45
CA ALA A 80 7.55 -3.75 14.75
C ALA A 80 6.10 -3.96 15.23
N MET A 81 5.36 -4.84 14.55
CA MET A 81 4.01 -5.22 14.92
C MET A 81 3.96 -5.87 16.31
N ARG A 82 4.83 -6.85 16.59
CA ARG A 82 4.90 -7.53 17.90
C ARG A 82 5.12 -6.54 19.04
N ARG A 83 6.14 -5.68 18.94
CA ARG A 83 6.44 -4.67 19.96
C ARG A 83 5.30 -3.66 20.09
N GLY A 84 4.84 -3.12 18.97
CA GLY A 84 3.76 -2.13 18.95
C GLY A 84 2.46 -2.65 19.56
N MET A 85 2.09 -3.90 19.27
CA MET A 85 0.90 -4.54 19.82
C MET A 85 1.04 -4.78 21.32
N THR A 86 2.22 -5.26 21.76
CA THR A 86 2.53 -5.46 23.18
C THR A 86 2.43 -4.14 23.96
N ASP A 87 3.05 -3.08 23.44
CA ASP A 87 3.04 -1.75 24.05
C ASP A 87 1.63 -1.16 24.09
N ALA A 88 0.86 -1.31 23.01
CA ALA A 88 -0.53 -0.86 22.95
C ALA A 88 -1.41 -1.58 24.00
N ILE A 89 -1.34 -2.91 24.08
CA ILE A 89 -2.11 -3.70 25.06
C ILE A 89 -1.70 -3.34 26.49
N MET A 90 -0.39 -3.21 26.76
CA MET A 90 0.11 -2.79 28.07
C MET A 90 -0.37 -1.39 28.45
N TYR A 91 -0.31 -0.44 27.53
CA TYR A 91 -0.81 0.91 27.72
C TYR A 91 -2.29 0.91 28.10
N LEU A 92 -3.13 0.19 27.36
CA LEU A 92 -4.57 0.16 27.62
C LEU A 92 -4.94 -0.56 28.91
N ASN A 93 -4.21 -1.62 29.28
CA ASN A 93 -4.36 -2.27 30.57
C ASN A 93 -4.08 -1.32 31.75
N ASN A 94 -3.07 -0.46 31.61
CA ASN A 94 -2.74 0.55 32.62
C ASN A 94 -3.81 1.66 32.74
N GLN A 95 -4.60 1.90 31.68
CA GLN A 95 -5.73 2.85 31.69
C GLN A 95 -7.01 2.24 32.31
N ASN A 96 -6.92 1.13 33.04
CA ASN A 96 -8.06 0.37 33.59
C ASN A 96 -9.05 -0.15 32.53
N GLN A 97 -8.63 -0.30 31.26
CA GLN A 97 -9.45 -0.90 30.20
C GLN A 97 -9.26 -2.42 30.08
N LYS A 98 -8.71 -3.07 31.11
CA LYS A 98 -8.30 -4.48 31.09
C LYS A 98 -9.44 -5.45 30.76
N LYS A 99 -10.64 -5.20 31.31
CA LYS A 99 -11.81 -6.06 31.07
C LYS A 99 -12.28 -5.97 29.62
N ASP A 100 -12.24 -4.77 29.04
CA ASP A 100 -12.67 -4.55 27.65
C ASP A 100 -11.76 -5.24 26.63
N ILE A 101 -10.49 -5.49 26.95
CA ILE A 101 -9.52 -6.09 26.00
C ILE A 101 -9.47 -7.60 26.12
N ALA A 102 -9.50 -8.15 27.33
CA ALA A 102 -9.45 -9.60 27.53
C ALA A 102 -10.64 -10.33 26.87
N ASP A 103 -11.78 -9.64 26.74
CA ASP A 103 -12.98 -10.15 26.07
C ASP A 103 -12.93 -9.99 24.54
N ARG A 104 -11.87 -9.36 23.98
CA ARG A 104 -11.71 -9.14 22.53
C ARG A 104 -10.76 -10.16 21.92
N SER A 105 -11.16 -10.68 20.77
CA SER A 105 -10.26 -11.40 19.87
C SER A 105 -9.65 -10.40 18.89
N LEU A 106 -8.38 -10.06 19.08
CA LEU A 106 -7.61 -9.27 18.10
C LEU A 106 -7.09 -10.21 17.01
N GLN A 107 -7.10 -9.79 15.76
CA GLN A 107 -6.59 -10.55 14.64
C GLN A 107 -5.39 -9.84 14.03
N VAL A 108 -4.23 -10.51 14.00
CA VAL A 108 -3.06 -10.05 13.27
C VAL A 108 -2.92 -10.87 12.00
N VAL A 109 -2.93 -10.21 10.84
CA VAL A 109 -2.76 -10.82 9.53
C VAL A 109 -1.35 -10.56 9.02
N GLY A 110 -0.51 -11.59 9.07
CA GLY A 110 0.84 -11.60 8.52
C GLY A 110 0.86 -12.02 7.06
N LYS A 111 1.84 -11.53 6.30
CA LYS A 111 2.06 -11.90 4.90
C LYS A 111 3.39 -12.62 4.75
N ILE A 112 3.32 -13.88 4.36
CA ILE A 112 4.47 -14.70 3.97
C ILE A 112 4.57 -14.73 2.45
N SER A 113 5.77 -15.00 1.95
CA SER A 113 6.17 -15.27 0.55
C SER A 113 7.36 -14.42 0.09
N TYR A 114 7.70 -13.32 0.76
CA TYR A 114 8.80 -12.46 0.32
C TYR A 114 10.17 -12.91 0.83
N ARG A 115 11.02 -13.42 -0.06
CA ARG A 115 12.46 -13.62 0.21
C ARG A 115 13.25 -12.47 -0.40
N THR A 116 14.04 -11.77 0.40
CA THR A 116 15.03 -10.79 -0.08
C THR A 116 16.37 -11.50 -0.26
N GLY A 117 16.90 -11.52 -1.48
CA GLY A 117 18.27 -11.95 -1.77
C GLY A 117 19.14 -10.75 -2.12
N ALA A 118 20.35 -10.68 -1.56
CA ALA A 118 21.36 -9.76 -2.07
C ALA A 118 21.89 -10.29 -3.40
N ILE A 119 21.86 -9.47 -4.46
CA ILE A 119 22.56 -9.80 -5.71
C ILE A 119 23.94 -9.16 -5.58
N ASP A 120 24.99 -9.97 -5.50
CA ASP A 120 26.35 -9.49 -5.72
C ASP A 120 26.57 -9.33 -7.23
N THR A 121 26.59 -8.08 -7.70
CA THR A 121 26.78 -7.76 -9.12
C THR A 121 28.27 -7.64 -9.49
N ARG A 122 29.21 -7.99 -8.61
CA ARG A 122 30.67 -7.88 -8.87
C ARG A 122 31.25 -9.05 -9.66
N LEU A 123 30.46 -10.09 -9.95
CA LEU A 123 30.87 -11.19 -10.79
C LEU A 123 30.14 -11.07 -12.14
N ASP A 124 30.88 -10.78 -13.20
CA ASP A 124 30.42 -10.94 -14.59
C ASP A 124 30.22 -12.45 -14.84
N GLY A 125 29.05 -12.93 -14.43
CA GLY A 125 28.63 -14.32 -14.50
C GLY A 125 27.55 -14.57 -13.44
N ASP A 126 26.40 -15.09 -13.85
CA ASP A 126 25.24 -15.43 -13.00
C ASP A 126 25.59 -16.50 -11.94
N VAL A 127 26.41 -16.15 -10.96
CA VAL A 127 26.75 -17.01 -9.83
C VAL A 127 26.17 -16.37 -8.58
N LEU A 128 25.02 -16.90 -8.16
CA LEU A 128 24.55 -16.72 -6.79
C LEU A 128 25.65 -17.25 -5.86
N GLN A 129 26.08 -16.46 -4.88
CA GLN A 129 26.75 -17.06 -3.73
C GLN A 129 25.72 -17.93 -3.02
N GLU A 130 25.78 -19.23 -3.30
CA GLU A 130 25.15 -20.27 -2.50
C GLU A 130 25.75 -20.15 -1.10
N GLU A 131 24.96 -19.71 -0.13
CA GLU A 131 25.23 -20.13 1.25
C GLU A 131 25.04 -21.65 1.26
N GLU A 132 26.16 -22.38 1.33
CA GLU A 132 26.22 -23.83 1.43
C GLU A 132 25.36 -24.32 2.61
N GLU A 133 24.28 -25.06 2.31
CA GLU A 133 24.06 -26.47 2.67
C GLU A 133 22.56 -26.84 2.55
N GLY A 134 22.22 -27.72 1.60
CA GLY A 134 21.06 -28.61 1.68
C GLY A 134 19.87 -28.34 0.73
N ASP A 135 19.75 -29.22 -0.26
CA ASP A 135 18.62 -29.53 -1.16
C ASP A 135 18.35 -28.63 -2.39
N ASP A 136 18.18 -29.31 -3.53
CA ASP A 136 17.75 -28.79 -4.85
C ASP A 136 16.46 -27.96 -4.71
N TYR A 137 16.57 -26.62 -4.69
CA TYR A 137 15.40 -25.73 -4.74
C TYR A 137 15.14 -25.24 -6.16
N PRO A 138 13.95 -25.46 -6.74
CA PRO A 138 13.63 -24.97 -8.08
C PRO A 138 13.55 -23.44 -8.07
N THR A 139 14.39 -22.83 -8.92
CA THR A 139 14.64 -21.39 -9.11
C THR A 139 13.53 -20.66 -9.86
N GLY A 140 12.27 -21.00 -9.59
CA GLY A 140 11.11 -20.34 -10.18
C GLY A 140 10.73 -19.10 -9.41
N THR A 141 11.43 -17.98 -9.63
CA THR A 141 11.09 -16.77 -8.91
C THR A 141 11.19 -15.46 -9.68
N LEU A 142 10.12 -14.67 -9.60
CA LEU A 142 10.04 -13.34 -10.19
C LEU A 142 11.03 -12.39 -9.51
N LYS A 143 12.03 -11.92 -10.26
CA LYS A 143 13.01 -10.92 -9.82
C LYS A 143 12.36 -9.54 -9.91
N SER A 144 11.90 -8.98 -8.79
CA SER A 144 11.70 -7.53 -8.72
C SER A 144 12.96 -6.89 -8.15
N THR A 145 13.60 -6.05 -8.95
CA THR A 145 14.79 -5.32 -8.53
C THR A 145 14.33 -4.12 -7.69
N ILE A 146 14.49 -4.21 -6.36
CA ILE A 146 14.35 -3.03 -5.51
C ILE A 146 15.72 -2.35 -5.50
N LYS A 147 15.81 -1.18 -6.13
CA LYS A 147 16.95 -0.29 -5.96
C LYS A 147 16.79 0.43 -4.61
N ASN A 148 17.45 -0.07 -3.57
CA ASN A 148 17.56 0.67 -2.31
C ASN A 148 18.44 1.91 -2.55
N GLN A 149 17.84 3.09 -2.44
CA GLN A 149 18.57 4.36 -2.48
C GLN A 149 19.00 4.72 -1.05
N GLY A 150 20.14 4.17 -0.62
CA GLY A 150 20.86 4.52 0.60
C GLY A 150 22.36 4.43 0.32
N GLU A 151 23.13 5.42 0.79
CA GLU A 151 24.51 5.68 0.37
C GLU A 151 25.48 4.51 0.66
N GLY A 152 26.20 4.07 -0.39
CA GLY A 152 27.33 3.13 -0.30
C GLY A 152 26.99 1.71 -0.76
N GLU A 153 27.51 1.34 -1.94
CA GLU A 153 27.39 0.04 -2.63
C GLU A 153 26.02 -0.25 -3.28
N ASN A 154 26.00 -0.30 -4.63
CA ASN A 154 24.88 -0.71 -5.48
C ASN A 154 24.55 -2.21 -5.32
N SER A 155 24.18 -2.66 -4.12
CA SER A 155 23.59 -3.99 -3.96
C SER A 155 22.13 -3.90 -4.40
N SER A 156 21.85 -4.44 -5.59
CA SER A 156 20.46 -4.64 -6.00
C SER A 156 19.89 -5.80 -5.18
N GLN A 157 18.85 -5.55 -4.39
CA GLN A 157 18.13 -6.63 -3.72
C GLN A 157 17.08 -7.15 -4.68
N ALA A 158 17.18 -8.45 -5.02
CA ALA A 158 16.07 -9.15 -5.65
C ALA A 158 15.06 -9.52 -4.57
N VAL A 159 13.80 -9.18 -4.81
CA VAL A 159 12.70 -9.74 -4.04
C VAL A 159 12.10 -10.88 -4.83
N TYR A 160 11.95 -12.00 -4.14
CA TYR A 160 11.51 -13.28 -4.65
C TYR A 160 10.23 -13.71 -3.92
N HIS A 161 9.25 -14.25 -4.65
CA HIS A 161 8.06 -14.86 -4.06
C HIS A 161 8.30 -16.38 -3.90
N ASN A 162 8.31 -16.89 -2.67
CA ASN A 162 8.50 -18.32 -2.38
C ASN A 162 7.41 -18.81 -1.41
N ILE A 163 6.73 -19.90 -1.75
CA ILE A 163 5.74 -20.55 -0.88
C ILE A 163 6.03 -22.03 -0.62
N SER A 164 7.28 -22.48 -0.83
CA SER A 164 7.66 -23.86 -0.52
C SER A 164 7.44 -24.19 0.96
N SER A 165 7.18 -25.46 1.26
CA SER A 165 6.96 -25.92 2.63
C SER A 165 8.15 -25.61 3.55
N SER A 166 9.37 -25.77 3.06
CA SER A 166 10.59 -25.47 3.82
C SER A 166 10.69 -23.98 4.17
N TYR A 167 10.44 -23.11 3.20
CA TYR A 167 10.48 -21.67 3.40
C TYR A 167 9.41 -21.19 4.39
N ILE A 168 8.18 -21.68 4.26
CA ILE A 168 7.10 -21.35 5.19
C ILE A 168 7.45 -21.81 6.61
N SER A 169 7.92 -23.05 6.75
CA SER A 169 8.31 -23.60 8.06
C SER A 169 9.43 -22.79 8.71
N GLU A 170 10.47 -22.45 7.96
CA GLU A 170 11.57 -21.61 8.44
C GLU A 170 11.09 -20.22 8.82
N THR A 171 10.23 -19.60 8.01
CA THR A 171 9.68 -18.27 8.27
C THR A 171 8.87 -18.25 9.57
N LEU A 172 7.99 -19.25 9.77
CA LEU A 172 7.21 -19.38 11.00
C LEU A 172 8.06 -19.73 12.22
N ASN A 173 9.19 -20.43 12.05
CA ASN A 173 10.16 -20.70 13.13
C ASN A 173 10.85 -19.43 13.63
N LYS A 174 11.04 -18.44 12.74
CA LYS A 174 11.73 -17.18 13.07
C LYS A 174 10.76 -16.03 13.33
N SER A 175 9.46 -16.26 13.22
CA SER A 175 8.49 -15.16 13.27
C SER A 175 8.25 -14.66 14.70
N PRO A 176 8.44 -13.35 14.97
CA PRO A 176 8.04 -12.75 16.23
C PRO A 176 6.51 -12.68 16.40
N LEU A 177 5.71 -12.84 15.34
CA LEU A 177 4.25 -12.90 15.49
C LEU A 177 3.78 -14.24 16.06
N VAL A 178 4.48 -15.34 15.75
CA VAL A 178 4.19 -16.65 16.36
C VAL A 178 4.40 -16.57 17.87
N GLU A 179 5.48 -15.95 18.32
CA GLU A 179 5.72 -15.67 19.74
C GLU A 179 4.59 -14.83 20.34
N LEU A 180 4.17 -13.75 19.66
CA LEU A 180 3.06 -12.90 20.10
C LEU A 180 1.78 -13.71 20.33
N HIS A 181 1.42 -14.57 19.37
CA HIS A 181 0.23 -15.40 19.41
C HIS A 181 0.26 -16.39 20.57
N GLN A 182 1.42 -16.99 20.83
CA GLN A 182 1.61 -17.96 21.92
C GLN A 182 1.57 -17.28 23.30
N ASP A 183 2.15 -16.08 23.40
CA ASP A 183 2.20 -15.30 24.65
C ASP A 183 0.87 -14.57 24.95
N ARG A 184 0.06 -14.29 23.92
CA ARG A 184 -1.17 -13.50 24.01
C ARG A 184 -2.36 -14.25 23.40
N PRO A 185 -3.12 -15.03 24.20
CA PRO A 185 -4.27 -15.78 23.70
C PRO A 185 -5.38 -14.89 23.14
N GLU A 186 -5.42 -13.59 23.50
CA GLU A 186 -6.31 -12.59 22.90
C GLU A 186 -5.93 -12.21 21.45
N VAL A 187 -4.71 -12.55 21.00
CA VAL A 187 -4.23 -12.29 19.63
C VAL A 187 -4.31 -13.55 18.80
N ASN A 188 -5.19 -13.57 17.82
CA ASN A 188 -5.28 -14.59 16.79
C ASN A 188 -4.38 -14.25 15.59
N LEU A 189 -3.46 -15.14 15.24
CA LEU A 189 -2.55 -14.94 14.12
C LEU A 189 -3.04 -15.65 12.86
N VAL A 190 -3.19 -14.90 11.77
CA VAL A 190 -3.52 -15.42 10.43
C VAL A 190 -2.34 -15.18 9.51
N TYR A 191 -1.83 -16.22 8.87
CA TYR A 191 -0.81 -16.07 7.84
C TYR A 191 -1.36 -16.23 6.44
N CYS A 192 -1.20 -15.20 5.62
CA CYS A 192 -1.60 -15.21 4.22
C CYS A 192 -0.40 -15.48 3.30
N THR A 193 -0.54 -16.42 2.37
CA THR A 193 0.38 -16.55 1.23
C THR A 193 0.22 -15.33 0.33
N HIS A 194 1.32 -14.65 0.01
CA HIS A 194 1.30 -13.39 -0.71
C HIS A 194 1.61 -13.60 -2.20
N ASN A 195 0.65 -13.25 -3.06
CA ASN A 195 0.70 -13.38 -4.52
C ASN A 195 1.20 -14.76 -5.00
N PRO A 196 0.52 -15.87 -4.65
CA PRO A 196 0.93 -17.22 -5.06
C PRO A 196 0.97 -17.40 -6.59
N GLU A 197 0.24 -16.59 -7.37
CA GLU A 197 0.34 -16.57 -8.83
C GLU A 197 1.76 -16.32 -9.36
N ALA A 198 2.62 -15.69 -8.55
CA ALA A 198 4.02 -15.46 -8.91
C ALA A 198 4.83 -16.75 -9.09
N GLN A 199 4.39 -17.89 -8.53
CA GLN A 199 5.06 -19.18 -8.75
C GLN A 199 4.99 -19.63 -10.21
N GLY A 200 3.96 -19.23 -10.96
CA GLY A 200 3.78 -19.60 -12.36
C GLY A 200 4.63 -18.79 -13.34
N MET A 201 5.27 -17.71 -12.89
CA MET A 201 5.88 -16.73 -13.78
C MET A 201 7.08 -17.23 -14.57
N GLU A 202 7.85 -18.16 -13.99
CA GLU A 202 8.96 -18.78 -14.70
C GLU A 202 8.46 -19.60 -15.89
N LEU A 203 7.45 -20.44 -15.67
CA LEU A 203 6.80 -21.24 -16.71
C LEU A 203 6.20 -20.34 -17.80
N LEU A 204 5.50 -19.28 -17.39
CA LEU A 204 4.93 -18.31 -18.33
C LEU A 204 6.02 -17.64 -19.18
N THR A 205 7.15 -17.25 -18.59
CA THR A 205 8.28 -16.63 -19.29
C THR A 205 8.95 -17.60 -20.27
N LYS A 206 8.95 -18.90 -19.96
CA LYS A 206 9.41 -19.97 -20.85
C LYS A 206 8.40 -20.34 -21.95
N GLY A 207 7.26 -19.65 -22.01
CA GLY A 207 6.23 -19.86 -23.03
C GLY A 207 5.31 -21.06 -22.77
N ALA A 208 5.22 -21.54 -21.52
CA ALA A 208 4.30 -22.61 -21.17
C ALA A 208 2.83 -22.18 -21.40
N PRO A 209 1.94 -23.12 -21.79
CA PRO A 209 0.51 -22.88 -21.84
C PRO A 209 -0.05 -22.37 -20.51
N LEU A 210 -1.01 -21.44 -20.56
CA LEU A 210 -1.57 -20.81 -19.35
C LEU A 210 -2.22 -21.82 -18.38
N GLU A 211 -2.81 -22.89 -18.91
CA GLU A 211 -3.41 -23.94 -18.09
C GLU A 211 -2.34 -24.72 -17.30
N ASP A 212 -1.17 -24.99 -17.90
CA ASP A 212 -0.05 -25.63 -17.22
C ASP A 212 0.54 -24.72 -16.13
N VAL A 213 0.61 -23.41 -16.42
CA VAL A 213 1.03 -22.39 -15.44
C VAL A 213 0.08 -22.38 -14.23
N ARG A 214 -1.24 -22.39 -14.47
CA ARG A 214 -2.27 -22.40 -13.41
C ARG A 214 -2.23 -23.68 -12.60
N HIS A 215 -2.10 -24.81 -13.27
CA HIS A 215 -1.96 -26.10 -12.61
C HIS A 215 -0.75 -26.12 -11.66
N HIS A 216 0.40 -25.63 -12.14
CA HIS A 216 1.60 -25.51 -11.32
C HIS A 216 1.41 -24.60 -10.10
N VAL A 217 0.78 -23.42 -10.28
CA VAL A 217 0.46 -22.51 -9.16
C VAL A 217 -0.43 -23.21 -8.14
N ARG A 218 -1.46 -23.95 -8.58
CA ARG A 218 -2.34 -24.72 -7.70
C ARG A 218 -1.57 -25.77 -6.91
N GLU A 219 -0.71 -26.57 -7.54
CA GLU A 219 0.12 -27.57 -6.85
C GLU A 219 0.99 -26.93 -5.76
N ARG A 220 1.61 -25.78 -6.05
CA ARG A 220 2.40 -25.03 -5.06
C ARG A 220 1.55 -24.51 -3.91
N MET A 221 0.31 -24.09 -4.17
CA MET A 221 -0.63 -23.71 -3.11
C MET A 221 -1.03 -24.89 -2.23
N VAL A 222 -1.28 -26.08 -2.79
CA VAL A 222 -1.58 -27.29 -2.00
C VAL A 222 -0.44 -27.59 -1.03
N GLU A 223 0.81 -27.54 -1.52
CA GLU A 223 2.00 -27.75 -0.70
C GLU A 223 2.09 -26.73 0.45
N ALA A 224 1.93 -25.44 0.11
CA ALA A 224 1.98 -24.33 1.05
C ALA A 224 0.88 -24.43 2.13
N PHE A 225 -0.36 -24.69 1.71
CA PHE A 225 -1.50 -24.80 2.61
C PHE A 225 -1.41 -26.04 3.48
N THR A 226 -0.88 -27.16 2.99
CA THR A 226 -0.65 -28.35 3.81
C THR A 226 0.30 -28.03 4.97
N THR A 227 1.35 -27.27 4.70
CA THR A 227 2.29 -26.82 5.75
C THR A 227 1.64 -25.85 6.74
N LEU A 228 0.84 -24.89 6.26
CA LEU A 228 0.12 -23.95 7.13
C LEU A 228 -0.93 -24.66 7.99
N GLU A 229 -1.68 -25.60 7.42
CA GLU A 229 -2.69 -26.41 8.10
C GLU A 229 -2.06 -27.23 9.24
N ARG A 230 -0.88 -27.83 9.04
CA ARG A 230 -0.11 -28.46 10.13
C ARG A 230 0.26 -27.47 11.24
N ASN A 231 0.70 -26.27 10.88
CA ASN A 231 1.02 -25.22 11.87
C ASN A 231 -0.21 -24.73 12.64
N VAL A 232 -1.42 -24.82 12.06
CA VAL A 232 -2.68 -24.59 12.80
C VAL A 232 -2.93 -25.71 13.80
N VAL A 233 -2.77 -26.98 13.40
CA VAL A 233 -2.91 -28.14 14.30
C VAL A 233 -1.93 -28.06 15.48
N GLU A 234 -0.71 -27.60 15.22
CA GLU A 234 0.34 -27.36 16.22
C GLU A 234 0.11 -26.08 17.04
N LYS A 235 -0.96 -25.32 16.78
CA LYS A 235 -1.31 -24.05 17.45
C LYS A 235 -0.22 -22.98 17.38
N ARG A 236 0.55 -22.99 16.30
CA ARG A 236 1.57 -21.96 16.02
C ARG A 236 0.97 -20.74 15.35
N VAL A 237 -0.09 -20.97 14.60
CA VAL A 237 -0.91 -19.94 13.95
C VAL A 237 -2.37 -20.32 14.21
N GLY A 238 -3.28 -19.35 14.24
CA GLY A 238 -4.69 -19.63 14.46
C GLY A 238 -5.42 -20.09 13.20
N SER A 239 -5.02 -19.56 12.05
CA SER A 239 -5.57 -19.92 10.74
C SER A 239 -4.66 -19.40 9.62
N TYR A 240 -5.03 -19.64 8.35
CA TYR A 240 -4.31 -19.10 7.20
C TYR A 240 -5.23 -18.48 6.15
N GLY A 241 -4.63 -17.87 5.14
CA GLY A 241 -5.32 -17.16 4.07
C GLY A 241 -4.49 -16.97 2.81
N VAL A 242 -5.02 -16.15 1.89
CA VAL A 242 -4.31 -15.70 0.69
C VAL A 242 -4.43 -14.18 0.59
N CYS A 243 -3.33 -13.51 0.24
CA CYS A 243 -3.34 -12.11 -0.17
C CYS A 243 -2.82 -12.03 -1.61
N SER A 244 -3.70 -11.77 -2.57
CA SER A 244 -3.33 -11.87 -3.99
C SER A 244 -3.96 -10.76 -4.83
N ASN A 245 -3.14 -10.13 -5.66
CA ASN A 245 -3.63 -9.27 -6.74
C ASN A 245 -4.34 -10.13 -7.81
N GLY A 246 -3.81 -11.33 -8.10
CA GLY A 246 -4.33 -12.28 -9.09
C GLY A 246 -5.80 -12.65 -8.91
N LEU A 247 -6.30 -12.70 -7.66
CA LEU A 247 -7.72 -12.94 -7.36
C LEU A 247 -8.64 -11.82 -7.89
N SER A 248 -8.12 -10.61 -8.07
CA SER A 248 -8.87 -9.46 -8.58
C SER A 248 -8.60 -9.18 -10.07
N LEU A 249 -7.97 -10.12 -10.78
CA LEU A 249 -7.73 -10.04 -12.22
C LEU A 249 -8.74 -10.89 -13.00
N PRO A 250 -9.10 -10.50 -14.23
CA PRO A 250 -9.97 -11.31 -15.09
C PRO A 250 -9.27 -12.60 -15.50
N SER A 251 -10.04 -13.65 -15.78
CA SER A 251 -9.52 -14.97 -16.19
C SER A 251 -8.74 -14.97 -17.52
N SER A 252 -8.80 -13.91 -18.31
CA SER A 252 -7.92 -13.74 -19.48
C SER A 252 -6.53 -13.23 -19.13
N HIS A 253 -6.30 -12.74 -17.91
CA HIS A 253 -5.03 -12.20 -17.48
C HIS A 253 -4.03 -13.34 -17.16
N PRO A 254 -2.76 -13.24 -17.58
CA PRO A 254 -1.76 -14.29 -17.30
C PRO A 254 -1.52 -14.55 -15.81
N MET A 255 -1.62 -13.49 -15.00
CA MET A 255 -1.49 -13.55 -13.52
C MET A 255 -2.82 -13.81 -12.78
N HIS A 256 -3.87 -14.22 -13.47
CA HIS A 256 -5.13 -14.54 -12.82
C HIS A 256 -4.98 -15.75 -11.88
N LEU A 257 -5.42 -15.57 -10.64
CA LEU A 257 -5.60 -16.65 -9.68
C LEU A 257 -7.10 -16.92 -9.53
N SER A 258 -7.53 -18.13 -9.82
CA SER A 258 -8.92 -18.55 -9.58
C SER A 258 -9.16 -18.70 -8.07
N TRP A 259 -10.29 -18.17 -7.58
CA TRP A 259 -10.68 -18.37 -6.19
C TRP A 259 -11.13 -19.81 -5.95
N GLU A 260 -11.69 -20.47 -6.97
CA GLU A 260 -12.03 -21.89 -6.95
C GLU A 260 -10.80 -22.76 -6.73
N ASP A 261 -9.67 -22.46 -7.39
CA ASP A 261 -8.40 -23.15 -7.18
C ASP A 261 -7.86 -22.97 -5.76
N VAL A 262 -8.03 -21.77 -5.17
CA VAL A 262 -7.67 -21.51 -3.77
C VAL A 262 -8.49 -22.37 -2.82
N LEU A 263 -9.81 -22.44 -2.99
CA LEU A 263 -10.67 -23.29 -2.16
C LEU A 263 -10.32 -24.77 -2.35
N SER A 264 -10.15 -25.22 -3.61
CA SER A 264 -9.76 -26.59 -3.94
C SER A 264 -8.44 -26.98 -3.26
N ALA A 265 -7.43 -26.10 -3.32
CA ALA A 265 -6.14 -26.34 -2.69
C ALA A 265 -6.26 -26.42 -1.15
N ALA A 266 -7.08 -25.58 -0.53
CA ALA A 266 -7.31 -25.62 0.93
C ALA A 266 -8.05 -26.89 1.37
N SER A 267 -9.05 -27.32 0.60
CA SER A 267 -9.76 -28.59 0.83
C SER A 267 -8.80 -29.78 0.76
N GLU A 268 -7.90 -29.81 -0.24
CA GLU A 268 -6.90 -30.86 -0.39
C GLU A 268 -5.86 -30.84 0.74
N ALA A 269 -5.40 -29.65 1.14
CA ALA A 269 -4.49 -29.51 2.27
C ALA A 269 -5.10 -30.01 3.59
N ALA A 270 -6.37 -29.69 3.87
CA ALA A 270 -7.09 -30.18 5.04
C ALA A 270 -7.18 -31.71 5.04
N ARG A 271 -7.53 -32.30 3.90
CA ARG A 271 -7.55 -33.75 3.71
C ARG A 271 -6.19 -34.37 4.01
N ASN A 272 -5.12 -33.82 3.45
CA ASN A 272 -3.74 -34.32 3.63
C ASN A 272 -3.24 -34.27 5.08
N VAL A 273 -3.82 -33.41 5.93
CA VAL A 273 -3.42 -33.24 7.34
C VAL A 273 -4.33 -34.00 8.30
N HIS A 274 -5.64 -34.10 8.00
CA HIS A 274 -6.63 -34.61 8.95
C HIS A 274 -7.12 -36.04 8.65
N ASP A 275 -6.89 -36.60 7.46
CA ASP A 275 -7.43 -37.91 7.07
C ASP A 275 -6.95 -39.08 7.94
N ASP A 276 -5.75 -38.99 8.52
CA ASP A 276 -5.22 -40.00 9.44
C ASP A 276 -5.95 -40.01 10.79
N ASP A 277 -6.64 -38.92 11.14
CA ASP A 277 -7.35 -38.74 12.40
C ASP A 277 -8.85 -38.56 12.16
N LYS A 278 -9.55 -39.67 11.88
CA LYS A 278 -11.01 -39.75 11.70
C LYS A 278 -11.84 -39.16 12.85
N SER A 279 -11.21 -38.78 13.98
CA SER A 279 -11.87 -38.17 15.13
C SER A 279 -11.87 -36.63 15.11
N LYS A 280 -11.09 -35.98 14.23
CA LYS A 280 -10.98 -34.52 14.14
C LYS A 280 -11.78 -33.94 12.98
N SER A 281 -12.14 -32.66 13.13
CA SER A 281 -12.81 -31.90 12.08
C SER A 281 -11.91 -31.84 10.85
N THR A 282 -12.43 -32.30 9.72
CA THR A 282 -11.76 -32.29 8.41
C THR A 282 -11.88 -30.94 7.69
N ILE A 283 -12.37 -29.89 8.37
CA ILE A 283 -12.59 -28.59 7.74
C ILE A 283 -11.26 -27.83 7.68
N ALA A 284 -10.94 -27.32 6.49
CA ALA A 284 -9.76 -26.49 6.25
C ALA A 284 -9.78 -25.23 7.13
N ASN A 285 -8.62 -24.88 7.68
CA ASN A 285 -8.44 -23.67 8.46
C ASN A 285 -8.16 -22.42 7.59
N LEU A 286 -8.53 -22.46 6.31
CA LEU A 286 -8.58 -21.29 5.44
C LEU A 286 -9.64 -20.33 5.98
N SER A 287 -9.25 -19.10 6.30
CA SER A 287 -10.11 -18.16 7.04
C SER A 287 -10.21 -16.79 6.39
N THR A 288 -9.22 -16.39 5.59
CA THR A 288 -9.12 -15.01 5.10
C THR A 288 -8.66 -14.96 3.65
N LEU A 289 -9.33 -14.14 2.84
CA LEU A 289 -8.86 -13.75 1.50
C LEU A 289 -8.73 -12.24 1.45
N GLN A 290 -7.53 -11.78 1.13
CA GLN A 290 -7.23 -10.37 0.93
C GLN A 290 -7.13 -10.04 -0.56
N LEU A 291 -7.98 -9.13 -1.01
CA LEU A 291 -8.17 -8.78 -2.42
C LEU A 291 -7.98 -7.26 -2.58
N PRO A 292 -7.34 -6.76 -3.64
CA PRO A 292 -7.43 -5.35 -3.98
C PRO A 292 -8.88 -4.98 -4.36
N ILE A 293 -9.49 -4.08 -3.59
CA ILE A 293 -10.85 -3.57 -3.89
C ILE A 293 -10.88 -2.08 -3.59
N ASN A 294 -11.17 -1.28 -4.61
CA ASN A 294 -11.38 0.17 -4.49
C ASN A 294 -12.25 0.68 -5.66
N LEU A 295 -12.46 2.01 -5.72
CA LEU A 295 -13.33 2.63 -6.72
C LEU A 295 -12.88 2.39 -8.18
N LEU A 296 -11.58 2.15 -8.42
CA LEU A 296 -11.03 1.90 -9.76
C LEU A 296 -10.79 0.40 -10.02
N GLU A 297 -10.56 -0.39 -8.97
CA GLU A 297 -10.35 -1.85 -9.02
C GLU A 297 -11.54 -2.57 -8.39
N THR A 298 -12.66 -2.68 -9.12
CA THR A 298 -13.92 -3.27 -8.62
C THR A 298 -14.06 -4.77 -8.91
N TYR A 299 -13.16 -5.39 -9.68
CA TYR A 299 -13.28 -6.80 -10.02
C TYR A 299 -13.21 -7.71 -8.78
N GLY A 300 -12.37 -7.36 -7.80
CA GLY A 300 -12.28 -8.08 -6.53
C GLY A 300 -13.60 -8.09 -5.74
N LEU A 301 -14.46 -7.07 -5.92
CA LEU A 301 -15.80 -7.05 -5.32
C LEU A 301 -16.70 -8.15 -5.93
N LYS A 302 -16.66 -8.32 -7.26
CA LYS A 302 -17.41 -9.38 -7.94
C LYS A 302 -16.96 -10.77 -7.49
N VAL A 303 -15.66 -10.94 -7.30
CA VAL A 303 -15.06 -12.20 -6.81
C VAL A 303 -15.46 -12.46 -5.36
N ALA A 304 -15.41 -11.45 -4.49
CA ALA A 304 -15.87 -11.55 -3.11
C ALA A 304 -17.35 -12.00 -3.01
N THR A 305 -18.24 -11.40 -3.81
CA THR A 305 -19.65 -11.79 -3.85
C THR A 305 -19.81 -13.26 -4.26
N ARG A 306 -19.13 -13.71 -5.32
CA ARG A 306 -19.18 -15.10 -5.79
C ARG A 306 -18.68 -16.10 -4.76
N ILE A 307 -17.62 -15.78 -4.04
CA ILE A 307 -17.09 -16.63 -2.95
C ILE A 307 -18.16 -16.80 -1.87
N LYS A 308 -18.79 -15.69 -1.43
CA LYS A 308 -19.83 -15.76 -0.39
C LYS A 308 -21.07 -16.52 -0.85
N GLU A 309 -21.53 -16.30 -2.08
CA GLU A 309 -22.64 -17.03 -2.69
C GLU A 309 -22.33 -18.53 -2.77
N HIS A 310 -21.13 -18.90 -3.21
CA HIS A 310 -20.69 -20.28 -3.31
C HIS A 310 -20.70 -20.98 -1.95
N LEU A 311 -20.06 -20.40 -0.93
CA LEU A 311 -19.99 -21.00 0.41
C LEU A 311 -21.36 -21.09 1.09
N ALA A 312 -22.25 -20.12 0.84
CA ALA A 312 -23.63 -20.16 1.32
C ALA A 312 -24.43 -21.29 0.63
N ALA A 313 -24.30 -21.43 -0.70
CA ALA A 313 -25.01 -22.46 -1.47
C ALA A 313 -24.52 -23.89 -1.15
N SER A 314 -23.21 -24.07 -0.97
CA SER A 314 -22.61 -25.36 -0.58
C SER A 314 -23.09 -25.86 0.78
N SER A 315 -23.64 -24.99 1.63
CA SER A 315 -24.24 -25.38 2.90
C SER A 315 -25.63 -26.03 2.73
N LEU A 316 -26.22 -25.99 1.52
CA LEU A 316 -27.59 -26.47 1.24
C LEU A 316 -27.65 -27.77 0.41
N HIS A 317 -26.60 -28.10 -0.35
CA HIS A 317 -26.60 -29.25 -1.26
C HIS A 317 -25.34 -30.10 -1.11
N GLU A 318 -25.52 -31.40 -0.85
CA GLU A 318 -24.44 -32.40 -0.92
C GLU A 318 -24.07 -32.66 -2.39
N GLU A 319 -22.84 -32.27 -2.74
CA GLU A 319 -22.01 -32.70 -3.88
C GLU A 319 -22.66 -32.94 -5.26
N GLU A 320 -22.73 -31.91 -6.12
CA GLU A 320 -22.97 -32.08 -7.57
C GLU A 320 -21.78 -31.73 -8.48
N ASN A 321 -20.70 -31.10 -7.99
CA ASN A 321 -19.66 -30.50 -8.87
C ASN A 321 -18.20 -30.95 -8.64
N GLY A 322 -17.94 -32.09 -7.99
CA GLY A 322 -16.60 -32.70 -7.93
C GLY A 322 -15.56 -31.99 -7.04
N ILE A 323 -15.83 -30.78 -6.53
CA ILE A 323 -15.13 -30.22 -5.37
C ILE A 323 -15.88 -30.70 -4.13
N SER A 324 -15.24 -31.53 -3.31
CA SER A 324 -15.84 -31.93 -2.03
C SER A 324 -15.86 -30.73 -1.09
N THR A 325 -17.01 -30.08 -1.00
CA THR A 325 -17.26 -28.93 -0.13
C THR A 325 -17.24 -29.31 1.35
N SER A 326 -17.21 -30.62 1.65
CA SER A 326 -17.19 -31.16 3.01
C SER A 326 -15.97 -30.73 3.84
N TYR A 327 -14.86 -30.41 3.17
CA TYR A 327 -13.62 -29.94 3.80
C TYR A 327 -13.49 -28.41 3.80
N LEU A 328 -14.45 -27.67 3.24
CA LEU A 328 -14.36 -26.20 3.17
C LEU A 328 -15.00 -25.53 4.40
N PRO A 329 -14.45 -24.39 4.84
CA PRO A 329 -15.10 -23.58 5.85
C PRO A 329 -16.44 -23.05 5.34
N LYS A 330 -17.43 -22.95 6.23
CA LYS A 330 -18.75 -22.36 5.87
C LYS A 330 -18.66 -20.88 5.53
N THR A 331 -17.64 -20.19 6.03
CA THR A 331 -17.45 -18.76 5.85
C THR A 331 -15.96 -18.45 5.76
N ILE A 332 -15.61 -17.52 4.88
CA ILE A 332 -14.27 -16.96 4.76
C ILE A 332 -14.40 -15.43 4.87
N GLN A 333 -13.51 -14.81 5.63
CA GLN A 333 -13.44 -13.37 5.76
C GLN A 333 -12.81 -12.75 4.51
N ILE A 334 -13.52 -11.82 3.89
CA ILE A 334 -13.03 -11.04 2.77
C ILE A 334 -12.48 -9.70 3.27
N HIS A 335 -11.18 -9.50 3.07
CA HIS A 335 -10.48 -8.27 3.40
C HIS A 335 -10.23 -7.46 2.12
N ALA A 336 -10.90 -6.31 2.00
CA ALA A 336 -10.59 -5.34 0.97
C ALA A 336 -9.29 -4.62 1.35
N THR A 337 -8.24 -4.84 0.55
CA THR A 337 -6.96 -4.17 0.70
C THR A 337 -6.81 -3.05 -0.30
N ARG A 338 -5.90 -2.12 0.02
CA ARG A 338 -5.62 -0.93 -0.81
C ARG A 338 -6.89 -0.12 -1.16
N PRO A 339 -7.78 0.17 -0.18
CA PRO A 339 -9.04 0.86 -0.45
C PRO A 339 -8.85 2.27 -1.02
N LEU A 340 -7.67 2.86 -0.81
CA LEU A 340 -7.32 4.22 -1.24
C LEU A 340 -6.17 4.25 -2.27
N THR A 341 -5.77 3.09 -2.81
CA THR A 341 -4.58 3.00 -3.67
C THR A 341 -4.78 2.02 -4.84
N CYS A 342 -4.75 2.54 -6.06
CA CYS A 342 -4.89 1.76 -7.29
C CYS A 342 -3.57 1.76 -8.08
N TYR A 343 -3.21 0.65 -8.72
CA TYR A 343 -2.07 0.63 -9.64
C TYR A 343 -2.56 0.56 -11.09
N PRO A 344 -1.93 1.28 -12.03
CA PRO A 344 -2.32 1.25 -13.45
C PRO A 344 -2.33 -0.17 -14.04
N ASP A 345 -1.38 -1.00 -13.61
CA ASP A 345 -1.19 -2.40 -14.01
C ASP A 345 -1.86 -3.38 -13.02
N ARG A 346 -2.77 -2.88 -12.17
CA ARG A 346 -3.46 -3.66 -11.13
C ARG A 346 -2.52 -4.33 -10.12
N GLY A 347 -1.31 -3.77 -9.96
CA GLY A 347 -0.31 -4.22 -9.00
C GLY A 347 0.52 -5.40 -9.52
N THR A 348 0.52 -5.62 -10.84
CA THR A 348 1.31 -6.69 -11.48
C THR A 348 2.69 -6.22 -11.96
N GLY A 349 3.01 -4.92 -11.86
CA GLY A 349 4.27 -4.34 -12.29
C GLY A 349 4.81 -3.24 -11.36
N SER A 350 5.69 -2.38 -11.90
CA SER A 350 6.44 -1.35 -11.16
C SER A 350 5.79 0.04 -11.18
N GLY A 351 4.56 0.16 -11.69
CA GLY A 351 3.87 1.44 -11.84
C GLY A 351 3.70 2.17 -10.50
N LEU A 352 3.87 3.49 -10.52
CA LEU A 352 3.55 4.32 -9.36
C LEU A 352 2.02 4.34 -9.16
N PRO A 353 1.53 4.20 -7.91
CA PRO A 353 0.09 4.09 -7.67
C PRO A 353 -0.64 5.41 -7.92
N PHE A 354 -1.95 5.31 -8.17
CA PHE A 354 -2.96 6.33 -7.95
C PHE A 354 -3.42 6.31 -6.50
N ASN A 355 -3.65 7.49 -5.91
CA ASN A 355 -4.24 7.60 -4.58
C ASN A 355 -5.63 8.23 -4.66
N LEU A 356 -6.61 7.57 -4.03
CA LEU A 356 -8.00 8.04 -3.94
C LEU A 356 -8.15 8.96 -2.73
N VAL A 357 -7.45 10.09 -2.74
CA VAL A 357 -7.39 11.02 -1.60
C VAL A 357 -7.52 12.47 -2.04
N ASP A 358 -8.19 13.27 -1.22
CA ASP A 358 -7.98 14.71 -1.18
C ASP A 358 -6.90 15.06 -0.16
N TYR A 359 -6.26 16.19 -0.37
CA TYR A 359 -5.19 16.68 0.47
C TYR A 359 -5.65 17.92 1.23
N LEU A 360 -5.34 17.98 2.52
CA LEU A 360 -5.38 19.23 3.26
C LEU A 360 -4.11 20.01 2.90
N ILE A 361 -4.26 21.11 2.17
CA ILE A 361 -3.14 21.89 1.61
C ILE A 361 -3.19 23.36 2.05
N PRO A 362 -2.03 24.04 2.10
CA PRO A 362 -1.99 25.48 2.29
C PRO A 362 -2.80 26.22 1.22
N THR A 363 -3.53 27.25 1.66
CA THR A 363 -4.23 28.23 0.81
C THR A 363 -3.52 29.58 0.80
N SER A 364 -2.50 29.74 1.64
CA SER A 364 -1.62 30.89 1.75
C SER A 364 -0.15 30.45 1.78
N GLU A 365 0.76 31.33 1.36
CA GLU A 365 2.20 31.01 1.27
C GLU A 365 2.83 30.69 2.63
N ASP A 366 2.40 31.38 3.68
CA ASP A 366 2.86 31.19 5.06
C ASP A 366 2.37 29.87 5.70
N GLY A 367 1.45 29.15 5.05
CA GLY A 367 0.83 27.95 5.58
C GLY A 367 -0.14 28.18 6.75
N SER A 368 -0.49 29.43 7.06
CA SER A 368 -1.39 29.75 8.18
C SER A 368 -2.84 29.32 7.95
N ARG A 369 -3.24 29.18 6.68
CA ARG A 369 -4.58 28.73 6.28
C ARG A 369 -4.50 27.45 5.48
N MET A 370 -5.25 26.45 5.92
CA MET A 370 -5.35 25.16 5.25
C MET A 370 -6.75 24.99 4.64
N GLY A 371 -6.83 24.31 3.50
CA GLY A 371 -8.07 23.97 2.83
C GLY A 371 -7.97 22.60 2.17
N TRP A 372 -9.09 21.88 2.10
CA TRP A 372 -9.14 20.60 1.39
C TRP A 372 -9.09 20.85 -0.12
N SER A 373 -8.32 20.04 -0.84
CA SER A 373 -8.14 20.18 -2.30
C SER A 373 -9.45 20.20 -3.08
N HIS A 374 -10.48 19.44 -2.64
CA HIS A 374 -11.78 19.43 -3.30
C HIS A 374 -12.59 20.73 -3.11
N GLN A 375 -12.29 21.52 -2.07
CA GLN A 375 -12.97 22.80 -1.78
C GLN A 375 -12.30 23.98 -2.49
N ILE A 376 -11.11 23.75 -3.06
CA ILE A 376 -10.30 24.79 -3.70
C ILE A 376 -10.59 24.75 -5.21
N ALA A 377 -11.36 25.72 -5.69
CA ALA A 377 -11.88 25.73 -7.07
C ALA A 377 -10.79 25.88 -8.16
N SER A 378 -9.73 26.63 -7.88
CA SER A 378 -8.63 26.94 -8.80
C SER A 378 -7.28 26.50 -8.22
N MET A 379 -6.21 26.56 -9.02
CA MET A 379 -4.86 26.37 -8.48
C MET A 379 -4.61 27.35 -7.31
N PRO A 380 -3.88 26.95 -6.24
CA PRO A 380 -3.59 27.86 -5.13
C PRO A 380 -2.91 29.15 -5.60
N LEU A 381 -3.50 30.31 -5.29
CA LEU A 381 -3.09 31.61 -5.89
C LEU A 381 -1.62 31.98 -5.63
N PHE A 382 -1.08 31.59 -4.47
CA PHE A 382 0.32 31.84 -4.14
C PHE A 382 1.29 31.04 -5.02
N TYR A 383 0.86 29.92 -5.60
CA TYR A 383 1.69 29.16 -6.54
C TYR A 383 2.01 29.98 -7.79
N THR A 384 1.00 30.57 -8.43
CA THR A 384 1.21 31.40 -9.64
C THR A 384 2.11 32.60 -9.36
N THR A 385 1.97 33.21 -8.17
CA THR A 385 2.82 34.34 -7.75
C THR A 385 4.28 33.89 -7.61
N LEU A 386 4.52 32.79 -6.90
CA LEU A 386 5.86 32.22 -6.72
C LEU A 386 6.47 31.69 -8.01
N LEU A 387 5.68 31.09 -8.90
CA LEU A 387 6.14 30.65 -10.22
C LEU A 387 6.69 31.86 -11.00
N ASN A 388 5.94 32.96 -11.08
CA ASN A 388 6.36 34.16 -11.77
C ASN A 388 7.58 34.82 -11.12
N GLU A 389 7.62 34.89 -9.77
CA GLU A 389 8.78 35.39 -9.02
C GLU A 389 10.04 34.58 -9.32
N THR A 390 9.92 33.24 -9.33
CA THR A 390 11.03 32.33 -9.60
C THR A 390 11.48 32.42 -11.06
N MET A 391 10.55 32.48 -12.01
CA MET A 391 10.86 32.64 -13.43
C MET A 391 11.57 33.97 -13.70
N ALA A 392 11.16 35.06 -13.06
CA ALA A 392 11.78 36.37 -13.20
C ALA A 392 13.17 36.44 -12.55
N HIS A 393 13.36 35.78 -11.40
CA HIS A 393 14.67 35.73 -10.72
C HIS A 393 15.74 35.05 -11.58
N PHE A 394 15.36 33.99 -12.30
CA PHE A 394 16.26 33.28 -13.23
C PHE A 394 16.18 33.84 -14.67
N ASP A 395 15.68 35.06 -14.87
CA ASP A 395 15.71 35.73 -16.17
C ASP A 395 17.04 36.48 -16.38
N ALA A 396 17.93 35.86 -17.15
CA ALA A 396 19.22 36.42 -17.52
C ALA A 396 19.20 37.16 -18.87
N THR A 397 18.02 37.58 -19.38
CA THR A 397 17.92 38.28 -20.68
C THR A 397 18.74 39.57 -20.72
N HIS A 398 18.93 40.25 -19.59
CA HIS A 398 19.79 41.43 -19.47
C HIS A 398 21.25 41.18 -19.92
N LEU A 399 21.79 39.96 -19.76
CA LEU A 399 23.13 39.63 -20.26
C LEU A 399 23.18 39.60 -21.79
N LEU A 400 22.09 39.17 -22.44
CA LEU A 400 21.97 39.23 -23.90
C LEU A 400 21.87 40.68 -24.39
N GLU A 401 21.19 41.54 -23.63
CA GLU A 401 21.10 42.99 -23.90
C GLU A 401 22.48 43.64 -23.79
N ILE A 402 23.24 43.38 -22.72
CA ILE A 402 24.62 43.87 -22.55
C ILE A 402 25.51 43.41 -23.70
N LYS A 403 25.42 42.13 -24.09
CA LYS A 403 26.16 41.59 -25.26
C LYS A 403 25.86 42.40 -26.52
N ALA A 404 24.59 42.75 -26.74
CA ALA A 404 24.13 43.47 -27.92
C ALA A 404 24.50 44.96 -27.90
N GLU A 405 24.36 45.62 -26.74
CA GLU A 405 24.60 47.07 -26.58
C GLU A 405 26.08 47.43 -26.56
N GLU A 406 26.90 46.63 -25.88
CA GLU A 406 28.34 46.90 -25.74
C GLU A 406 29.18 46.30 -26.88
N GLU A 407 28.55 45.58 -27.82
CA GLU A 407 29.19 44.85 -28.93
C GLU A 407 30.38 43.96 -28.47
N ARG A 408 30.35 43.48 -27.22
CA ARG A 408 31.39 42.62 -26.66
C ARG A 408 30.91 41.20 -26.49
N GLU A 409 31.85 40.26 -26.40
CA GLU A 409 31.52 38.90 -25.97
C GLU A 409 31.27 38.84 -24.46
N LEU A 410 30.36 37.94 -24.07
CA LEU A 410 30.15 37.60 -22.68
C LEU A 410 31.40 36.93 -22.12
N THR A 411 31.74 37.29 -20.89
CA THR A 411 32.75 36.58 -20.10
C THR A 411 32.31 35.13 -19.87
N VAL A 412 33.25 34.29 -19.44
CA VAL A 412 32.95 32.89 -19.10
C VAL A 412 31.89 32.82 -18.01
N GLU A 413 32.05 33.62 -16.94
CA GLU A 413 31.10 33.68 -15.81
C GLU A 413 29.69 34.16 -16.23
N GLU A 414 29.60 35.19 -17.07
CA GLU A 414 28.30 35.67 -17.60
C GLU A 414 27.62 34.60 -18.47
N ARG A 415 28.40 33.85 -19.26
CA ARG A 415 27.87 32.77 -20.09
C ARG A 415 27.36 31.61 -19.23
N GLU A 416 28.14 31.20 -18.24
CA GLU A 416 27.75 30.16 -17.28
C GLU A 416 26.49 30.57 -16.50
N THR A 417 26.40 31.84 -16.08
CA THR A 417 25.20 32.39 -15.42
C THR A 417 23.98 32.35 -16.35
N LEU A 418 24.13 32.80 -17.60
CA LEU A 418 23.06 32.78 -18.60
C LEU A 418 22.56 31.35 -18.86
N ASP A 419 23.48 30.41 -19.02
CA ASP A 419 23.15 29.01 -19.32
C ASP A 419 22.50 28.32 -18.10
N GLY A 420 22.99 28.58 -16.89
CA GLY A 420 22.39 28.11 -15.65
C GLY A 420 20.97 28.64 -15.42
N CYS A 421 20.77 29.95 -15.61
CA CYS A 421 19.45 30.59 -15.54
C CYS A 421 18.46 29.99 -16.54
N LYS A 422 18.87 29.81 -17.81
CA LYS A 422 18.04 29.17 -18.84
C LYS A 422 17.69 27.72 -18.48
N LEU A 423 18.63 26.95 -17.95
CA LEU A 423 18.37 25.58 -17.51
C LEU A 423 17.31 25.54 -16.41
N LEU A 424 17.45 26.39 -15.39
CA LEU A 424 16.49 26.46 -14.28
C LEU A 424 15.10 26.92 -14.76
N GLN A 425 15.02 27.94 -15.63
CA GLN A 425 13.76 28.36 -16.23
C GLN A 425 13.10 27.23 -17.03
N SER A 426 13.88 26.49 -17.84
CA SER A 426 13.36 25.33 -18.59
C SER A 426 12.83 24.26 -17.66
N MET A 427 13.58 23.91 -16.60
CA MET A 427 13.16 22.93 -15.60
C MET A 427 11.88 23.36 -14.86
N ILE A 428 11.78 24.63 -14.47
CA ILE A 428 10.60 25.18 -13.79
C ILE A 428 9.39 25.16 -14.72
N HIS A 429 9.57 25.55 -15.98
CA HIS A 429 8.53 25.50 -17.00
C HIS A 429 8.04 24.07 -17.24
N ASP A 430 8.95 23.09 -17.35
CA ASP A 430 8.59 21.68 -17.52
C ASP A 430 7.80 21.14 -16.32
N LEU A 431 8.17 21.54 -15.10
CA LEU A 431 7.43 21.19 -13.89
C LEU A 431 6.00 21.78 -13.90
N ASP A 432 5.83 23.05 -14.24
CA ASP A 432 4.51 23.69 -14.37
C ASP A 432 3.68 23.07 -15.50
N ALA A 433 4.29 22.80 -16.66
CA ALA A 433 3.63 22.10 -17.76
C ALA A 433 3.09 20.72 -17.34
N ASN A 434 3.77 20.01 -16.43
CA ASN A 434 3.30 18.73 -15.91
C ASN A 434 2.05 18.84 -15.01
N LEU A 435 1.72 20.04 -14.50
CA LEU A 435 0.48 20.32 -13.78
C LEU A 435 -0.71 20.52 -14.71
N THR A 436 -0.45 21.08 -15.90
CA THR A 436 -1.44 21.59 -16.83
C THR A 436 -1.34 20.87 -18.17
N SER A 437 -2.29 19.98 -18.43
CA SER A 437 -2.53 19.25 -19.69
C SER A 437 -1.82 17.90 -19.88
N VAL A 438 -2.66 16.88 -20.03
CA VAL A 438 -2.74 16.17 -21.32
C VAL A 438 -4.16 16.35 -21.85
N ALA A 439 -4.32 16.68 -23.13
CA ALA A 439 -5.60 16.60 -23.83
C ALA A 439 -6.19 15.19 -23.64
N GLY A 440 -7.23 15.07 -22.81
CA GLY A 440 -7.70 13.79 -22.27
C GLY A 440 -7.83 13.76 -20.74
N GLY A 441 -7.45 14.83 -20.04
CA GLY A 441 -7.82 15.05 -18.64
C GLY A 441 -6.96 14.31 -17.60
N SER A 442 -5.79 13.79 -17.97
CA SER A 442 -4.84 13.19 -17.01
C SER A 442 -3.63 14.10 -16.78
N THR A 443 -3.21 14.24 -15.53
CA THR A 443 -1.94 14.87 -15.13
C THR A 443 -0.80 13.88 -15.31
N GLN A 444 0.42 14.36 -15.58
CA GLN A 444 1.60 13.50 -15.59
C GLN A 444 1.79 12.79 -14.25
N TYR A 445 1.56 13.51 -13.16
CA TYR A 445 1.62 12.95 -11.81
C TYR A 445 0.30 12.28 -11.44
N ARG A 446 0.34 10.97 -11.25
CA ARG A 446 -0.80 10.13 -10.80
C ARG A 446 -0.90 10.01 -9.28
N SER A 447 0.19 10.31 -8.58
CA SER A 447 0.25 10.43 -7.13
C SER A 447 1.37 11.37 -6.70
N PHE A 448 1.30 11.82 -5.44
CA PHE A 448 2.34 12.67 -4.90
C PHE A 448 3.69 11.94 -4.78
N GLN A 449 3.65 10.62 -4.57
CA GLN A 449 4.86 9.79 -4.58
C GLN A 449 5.52 9.74 -5.96
N ALA A 450 4.73 9.76 -7.04
CA ALA A 450 5.27 9.85 -8.40
C ALA A 450 6.02 11.16 -8.62
N TYR A 451 5.46 12.27 -8.14
CA TYR A 451 6.12 13.58 -8.15
C TYR A 451 7.40 13.59 -7.32
N GLU A 452 7.38 13.07 -6.09
CA GLU A 452 8.60 12.97 -5.28
C GLU A 452 9.68 12.16 -5.99
N ASN A 453 9.32 11.01 -6.57
CA ASN A 453 10.26 10.17 -7.30
C ASN A 453 10.87 10.91 -8.50
N ASP A 454 10.07 11.64 -9.25
CA ASP A 454 10.54 12.47 -10.37
C ASP A 454 11.52 13.56 -9.90
N LEU A 455 11.22 14.23 -8.78
CA LEU A 455 12.15 15.17 -8.17
C LEU A 455 13.48 14.53 -7.81
N TYR A 456 13.46 13.39 -7.09
CA TYR A 456 14.68 12.74 -6.60
C TYR A 456 15.52 12.10 -7.70
N THR A 457 14.88 11.63 -8.77
CA THR A 457 15.58 10.87 -9.82
C THR A 457 16.01 11.74 -11.00
N LYS A 458 15.41 12.91 -11.19
CA LYS A 458 15.71 13.78 -12.33
C LYS A 458 16.08 15.19 -11.91
N VAL A 459 15.20 15.87 -11.18
CA VAL A 459 15.33 17.30 -10.89
C VAL A 459 16.49 17.60 -9.95
N VAL A 460 16.57 16.89 -8.82
CA VAL A 460 17.63 17.09 -7.82
C VAL A 460 19.01 16.77 -8.40
N PRO A 461 19.22 15.61 -9.09
CA PRO A 461 20.47 15.36 -9.79
C PRO A 461 20.82 16.43 -10.83
N LEU A 462 19.86 16.89 -11.64
CA LEU A 462 20.11 17.94 -12.63
C LEU A 462 20.67 19.23 -12.01
N ILE A 463 20.06 19.70 -10.91
CA ILE A 463 20.56 20.89 -10.20
C ILE A 463 21.95 20.60 -9.61
N HIS A 464 22.15 19.43 -9.01
CA HIS A 464 23.42 19.06 -8.40
C HIS A 464 24.57 18.94 -9.40
N ASP A 465 24.30 18.38 -10.58
CA ASP A 465 25.32 18.14 -11.61
C ASP A 465 25.63 19.43 -12.39
N THR A 466 24.74 20.43 -12.34
CA THR A 466 24.93 21.71 -13.05
C THR A 466 25.54 22.79 -12.18
N PHE A 467 25.18 22.87 -10.89
CA PHE A 467 25.58 23.96 -10.02
C PHE A 467 26.50 23.46 -8.89
N GLU A 468 27.73 23.97 -8.84
CA GLU A 468 28.62 23.76 -7.69
C GLU A 468 28.03 24.39 -6.43
N GLU A 469 27.57 25.62 -6.55
CA GLU A 469 26.90 26.38 -5.50
C GLU A 469 25.82 27.29 -6.08
N LEU A 470 24.74 27.48 -5.31
CA LEU A 470 23.72 28.49 -5.57
C LEU A 470 23.81 29.51 -4.44
N ASP A 471 23.67 30.80 -4.77
CA ASP A 471 23.58 31.82 -3.74
C ASP A 471 22.37 31.59 -2.82
N GLU A 472 22.42 32.15 -1.62
CA GLU A 472 21.40 31.95 -0.60
C GLU A 472 20.01 32.38 -1.08
N GLY A 473 19.91 33.48 -1.83
CA GLY A 473 18.65 33.98 -2.38
C GLY A 473 18.04 33.02 -3.41
N SER A 474 18.83 32.55 -4.37
CA SER A 474 18.40 31.56 -5.36
C SER A 474 17.97 30.24 -4.72
N SER A 475 18.73 29.75 -3.73
CA SER A 475 18.40 28.53 -2.99
C SER A 475 17.09 28.67 -2.22
N ASP A 476 16.88 29.78 -1.52
CA ASP A 476 15.66 30.04 -0.76
C ASP A 476 14.44 30.20 -1.67
N LEU A 477 14.60 30.86 -2.81
CA LEU A 477 13.53 31.02 -3.79
C LEU A 477 13.14 29.67 -4.43
N LEU A 478 14.10 28.86 -4.84
CA LEU A 478 13.83 27.50 -5.33
C LEU A 478 13.16 26.64 -4.26
N GLN A 479 13.54 26.78 -2.99
CA GLN A 479 12.88 26.07 -1.90
C GLN A 479 11.41 26.50 -1.74
N ARG A 480 11.11 27.80 -1.81
CA ARG A 480 9.73 28.34 -1.80
C ARG A 480 8.95 27.82 -3.01
N PHE A 481 9.55 27.84 -4.20
CA PHE A 481 8.97 27.29 -5.42
C PHE A 481 8.60 25.81 -5.28
N PHE A 482 9.53 24.94 -4.88
CA PHE A 482 9.25 23.49 -4.76
C PHE A 482 8.15 23.19 -3.72
N ARG A 483 8.07 23.98 -2.65
CA ARG A 483 6.97 23.86 -1.67
C ARG A 483 5.62 24.23 -2.29
N ALA A 484 5.57 25.34 -3.02
CA ALA A 484 4.36 25.79 -3.69
C ALA A 484 3.95 24.85 -4.83
N HIS A 485 4.90 24.42 -5.65
CA HIS A 485 4.70 23.42 -6.70
C HIS A 485 4.18 22.10 -6.12
N GLY A 486 4.77 21.59 -5.04
CA GLY A 486 4.24 20.39 -4.36
C GLY A 486 2.80 20.55 -3.84
N THR A 487 2.39 21.77 -3.50
CA THR A 487 0.99 22.07 -3.13
C THR A 487 0.08 22.05 -4.36
N ALA A 488 0.52 22.66 -5.47
CA ALA A 488 -0.17 22.64 -6.76
C ALA A 488 -0.31 21.21 -7.32
N VAL A 489 0.72 20.37 -7.22
CA VAL A 489 0.70 18.95 -7.60
C VAL A 489 -0.39 18.19 -6.84
N ARG A 490 -0.47 18.34 -5.52
CA ARG A 490 -1.51 17.68 -4.69
C ARG A 490 -2.92 18.08 -5.12
N HIS A 491 -3.13 19.38 -5.34
CA HIS A 491 -4.39 19.90 -5.84
C HIS A 491 -4.75 19.30 -7.21
N SER A 492 -3.80 19.30 -8.14
CA SER A 492 -3.99 18.79 -9.50
C SER A 492 -4.27 17.28 -9.53
N ILE A 493 -3.57 16.48 -8.74
CA ILE A 493 -3.82 15.03 -8.59
C ILE A 493 -5.23 14.76 -8.08
N ALA A 494 -5.65 15.43 -7.01
CA ALA A 494 -6.96 15.20 -6.40
C ALA A 494 -8.09 15.56 -7.37
N ARG A 495 -7.98 16.71 -8.04
CA ARG A 495 -8.94 17.16 -9.06
C ARG A 495 -9.02 16.19 -10.24
N THR A 496 -7.88 15.75 -10.75
CA THR A 496 -7.79 14.79 -11.86
C THR A 496 -8.39 13.43 -11.48
N THR A 497 -8.08 12.94 -10.28
CA THR A 497 -8.61 11.66 -9.78
C THR A 497 -10.14 11.72 -9.63
N ARG A 498 -10.68 12.83 -9.12
CA ARG A 498 -12.14 13.04 -9.07
C ARG A 498 -12.76 13.08 -10.47
N ALA A 499 -12.15 13.80 -11.41
CA ALA A 499 -12.63 13.87 -12.79
C ALA A 499 -12.65 12.48 -13.45
N LEU A 500 -11.59 11.69 -13.24
CA LEU A 500 -11.45 10.32 -13.72
C LEU A 500 -12.57 9.40 -13.19
N LEU A 501 -12.87 9.49 -11.89
CA LEU A 501 -13.94 8.71 -11.27
C LEU A 501 -15.33 9.13 -11.75
N LYS A 502 -15.54 10.44 -11.97
CA LYS A 502 -16.79 10.97 -12.55
C LYS A 502 -16.96 10.54 -14.02
N SER A 503 -15.88 10.34 -14.78
CA SER A 503 -15.94 9.89 -16.19
C SER A 503 -16.03 8.38 -16.39
N GLY A 504 -15.70 7.57 -15.36
CA GLY A 504 -15.73 6.09 -15.43
C GLY A 504 -14.37 5.45 -15.71
N GLY A 505 -13.28 6.07 -15.25
CA GLY A 505 -11.91 5.56 -15.38
C GLY A 505 -11.27 5.76 -16.76
N ASP A 506 -9.99 5.38 -16.86
CA ASP A 506 -9.18 5.47 -18.07
C ASP A 506 -9.68 4.40 -19.07
N GLY A 507 -10.62 4.77 -19.95
CA GLY A 507 -11.18 3.87 -20.96
C GLY A 507 -12.60 3.35 -20.68
N GLY A 508 -13.34 3.93 -19.72
CA GLY A 508 -14.77 3.68 -19.53
C GLY A 508 -15.13 2.31 -18.92
N GLY A 509 -14.14 1.57 -18.42
CA GLY A 509 -14.34 0.26 -17.79
C GLY A 509 -14.61 0.31 -16.29
N ALA A 510 -14.39 1.45 -15.63
CA ALA A 510 -14.75 1.65 -14.23
C ALA A 510 -16.15 2.25 -14.11
N GLU A 511 -16.79 2.03 -12.97
CA GLU A 511 -18.09 2.65 -12.67
C GLU A 511 -17.93 4.17 -12.60
N ARG A 512 -18.99 4.88 -13.01
CA ARG A 512 -19.08 6.33 -12.85
C ARG A 512 -19.63 6.62 -11.47
N TYR A 513 -18.95 7.49 -10.74
CA TYR A 513 -19.36 7.87 -9.39
C TYR A 513 -19.81 9.32 -9.34
N GLU A 514 -20.99 9.55 -8.76
CA GLU A 514 -21.42 10.89 -8.35
C GLU A 514 -20.80 11.21 -6.99
N ILE A 515 -19.58 11.73 -7.01
CA ILE A 515 -18.85 12.09 -5.80
C ILE A 515 -19.29 13.50 -5.37
N PRO A 516 -19.89 13.66 -4.16
CA PRO A 516 -20.24 14.97 -3.65
C PRO A 516 -19.01 15.86 -3.49
N ASP A 517 -19.18 17.16 -3.73
CA ASP A 517 -18.06 18.10 -3.70
C ASP A 517 -17.63 18.44 -2.27
N GLU A 518 -18.49 18.21 -1.27
CA GLU A 518 -18.24 18.46 0.15
C GLU A 518 -17.61 17.29 0.91
N VAL A 519 -17.62 16.08 0.32
CA VAL A 519 -17.13 14.86 0.95
C VAL A 519 -15.71 14.58 0.47
N PRO A 520 -14.69 14.46 1.35
CA PRO A 520 -13.35 14.06 0.96
C PRO A 520 -13.33 12.72 0.21
N LEU A 521 -12.48 12.60 -0.81
CA LEU A 521 -12.47 11.41 -1.68
C LEU A 521 -12.18 10.11 -0.92
N GLN A 522 -11.31 10.16 0.08
CA GLN A 522 -11.01 9.01 0.93
C GLN A 522 -12.18 8.58 1.80
N GLU A 523 -13.02 9.52 2.26
CA GLU A 523 -14.25 9.22 3.01
C GLU A 523 -15.27 8.56 2.08
N PHE A 524 -15.48 9.12 0.89
CA PHE A 524 -16.36 8.54 -0.12
C PHE A 524 -15.93 7.12 -0.53
N ALA A 525 -14.63 6.89 -0.75
CA ALA A 525 -14.11 5.59 -1.15
C ALA A 525 -14.30 4.52 -0.05
N LEU A 526 -14.05 4.87 1.21
CA LEU A 526 -14.27 3.96 2.34
C LEU A 526 -15.76 3.67 2.54
N ASP A 527 -16.61 4.70 2.52
CA ASP A 527 -18.06 4.57 2.65
C ASP A 527 -18.65 3.67 1.55
N PHE A 528 -18.21 3.86 0.30
CA PHE A 528 -18.58 3.00 -0.81
C PHE A 528 -18.29 1.53 -0.52
N LEU A 529 -17.07 1.19 -0.09
CA LEU A 529 -16.69 -0.21 0.20
C LEU A 529 -17.46 -0.79 1.40
N LEU A 530 -17.70 0.03 2.42
CA LEU A 530 -18.43 -0.38 3.62
C LEU A 530 -19.92 -0.64 3.31
N ARG A 531 -20.52 0.08 2.37
CA ARG A 531 -21.92 -0.15 1.99
C ARG A 531 -22.15 -1.37 1.09
N GLN A 532 -21.09 -2.03 0.62
CA GLN A 532 -21.24 -3.18 -0.27
C GLN A 532 -21.86 -4.38 0.46
N ASP A 533 -23.04 -4.77 0.00
CA ASP A 533 -23.89 -5.81 0.54
C ASP A 533 -24.40 -6.76 -0.56
N CYS A 534 -24.65 -8.02 -0.20
CA CYS A 534 -25.18 -9.06 -1.09
C CYS A 534 -26.29 -9.87 -0.42
N GLU A 535 -27.13 -10.49 -1.25
CA GLU A 535 -28.15 -11.44 -0.80
C GLU A 535 -27.61 -12.85 -0.95
N LEU A 536 -27.53 -13.59 0.16
CA LEU A 536 -26.99 -14.94 0.17
C LEU A 536 -28.13 -15.96 0.27
N ALA A 537 -28.08 -16.99 -0.58
CA ALA A 537 -29.07 -18.05 -0.57
C ALA A 537 -29.18 -18.70 0.82
N GLY A 538 -30.41 -18.82 1.34
CA GLY A 538 -30.67 -19.43 2.65
C GLY A 538 -30.40 -18.52 3.86
N ILE A 539 -29.93 -17.28 3.68
CA ILE A 539 -29.72 -16.32 4.76
C ILE A 539 -30.70 -15.16 4.59
N SER A 540 -31.52 -14.89 5.61
CA SER A 540 -32.44 -13.75 5.59
C SER A 540 -31.70 -12.43 5.75
N GLY A 541 -32.00 -11.47 4.86
CA GLY A 541 -31.42 -10.12 4.89
C GLY A 541 -30.10 -10.02 4.14
N ARG A 542 -29.68 -8.79 3.88
CA ARG A 542 -28.43 -8.51 3.18
C ARG A 542 -27.23 -8.69 4.10
N GLN A 543 -26.18 -9.31 3.58
CA GLN A 543 -24.92 -9.54 4.26
C GLN A 543 -23.84 -8.65 3.65
N PRO A 544 -22.89 -8.13 4.44
CA PRO A 544 -21.73 -7.43 3.90
C PRO A 544 -20.95 -8.29 2.91
N VAL A 545 -20.59 -7.76 1.74
CA VAL A 545 -19.67 -8.45 0.82
C VAL A 545 -18.25 -8.45 1.39
N ILE A 546 -17.86 -7.33 2.00
CA ILE A 546 -16.53 -7.10 2.57
C ILE A 546 -16.62 -7.15 4.09
N ASP A 547 -15.87 -8.07 4.70
CA ASP A 547 -15.85 -8.24 6.16
C ASP A 547 -14.93 -7.23 6.84
N ARG A 548 -13.80 -6.87 6.18
CA ARG A 548 -12.87 -5.84 6.65
C ARG A 548 -12.38 -4.97 5.49
N VAL A 549 -12.39 -3.65 5.67
CA VAL A 549 -11.70 -2.69 4.81
C VAL A 549 -10.39 -2.31 5.49
N VAL A 550 -9.26 -2.75 4.95
CA VAL A 550 -7.94 -2.56 5.56
C VAL A 550 -7.34 -1.23 5.12
N ALA A 551 -7.46 -0.21 5.97
CA ALA A 551 -6.99 1.14 5.72
C ALA A 551 -5.54 1.34 6.21
N GLY A 552 -4.69 1.93 5.36
CA GLY A 552 -3.32 2.27 5.72
C GLY A 552 -3.25 3.54 6.56
N CYS A 553 -3.23 3.40 7.89
CA CYS A 553 -3.20 4.53 8.82
C CYS A 553 -1.77 4.76 9.32
N SER A 554 -1.16 5.90 8.97
CA SER A 554 0.17 6.29 9.48
C SER A 554 0.14 7.07 10.80
N LYS A 555 -1.03 7.52 11.25
CA LYS A 555 -1.23 8.36 12.45
C LYS A 555 -2.52 7.95 13.16
N ALA A 556 -2.59 8.21 14.47
CA ALA A 556 -3.76 7.88 15.29
C ALA A 556 -5.03 8.60 14.80
N GLU A 557 -4.93 9.86 14.39
CA GLU A 557 -6.05 10.60 13.79
C GLU A 557 -6.63 9.92 12.54
N HIS A 558 -5.81 9.31 11.68
CA HIS A 558 -6.30 8.58 10.50
C HIS A 558 -7.16 7.37 10.89
N VAL A 559 -6.87 6.73 12.04
CA VAL A 559 -7.68 5.64 12.58
C VAL A 559 -9.05 6.17 12.99
N VAL A 560 -9.08 7.28 13.71
CA VAL A 560 -10.32 7.92 14.17
C VAL A 560 -11.19 8.30 12.97
N GLU A 561 -10.59 8.91 11.95
CA GLU A 561 -11.28 9.25 10.70
C GLU A 561 -11.88 8.01 10.01
N ALA A 562 -11.09 6.95 9.83
CA ALA A 562 -11.57 5.71 9.18
C ALA A 562 -12.73 5.06 9.97
N VAL A 563 -12.65 5.03 11.30
CA VAL A 563 -13.73 4.50 12.16
C VAL A 563 -14.98 5.37 12.08
N GLN A 564 -14.85 6.70 12.06
CA GLN A 564 -15.99 7.61 11.90
C GLN A 564 -16.71 7.38 10.57
N VAL A 565 -15.98 7.12 9.48
CA VAL A 565 -16.61 6.75 8.21
C VAL A 565 -17.38 5.44 8.37
N ALA A 566 -16.78 4.41 8.98
CA ALA A 566 -17.45 3.12 9.21
C ALA A 566 -18.69 3.19 10.09
N ASP A 567 -18.75 4.14 11.01
CA ASP A 567 -19.95 4.40 11.81
C ASP A 567 -21.04 5.12 11.03
N LYS A 568 -20.68 6.03 10.12
CA LYS A 568 -21.62 6.74 9.22
C LYS A 568 -22.18 5.84 8.12
N SER A 569 -21.46 4.80 7.71
CA SER A 569 -21.86 3.89 6.62
C SER A 569 -22.88 2.81 7.02
N LYS A 570 -23.27 2.74 8.29
CA LYS A 570 -24.37 1.90 8.76
C LYS A 570 -25.72 2.49 8.37
#